data_AF-A0A7G1INF8-F1
#
_entry.id   AF-A0A7G1INF8-F1
#
_cell.length_a   1.000
_cell.length_b   1.000
_cell.length_c   1.000
_cell.angle_alpha   90.00
_cell.angle_beta   90.00
_cell.angle_gamma   90.00
#
_symmetry.space_group_name_H-M   'P 1'
#
loop_
_entity.id
_entity.type
_entity.pdbx_description
1 polymer ?
#
loop_
_entity_poly.entity_id
_entity_poly.type
_entity_poly.pdbx_seq_one_letter_code
_entity_poly.pdbx_strand_id
1 'polypeptide(L)' 'MPVEGVASYYTVVVDGQTNPDAAWYYPDPSPAASDIKNHVAFWRGVTIEGQPS' A
#
# COMPACT_ATOMS: atom_id res chain seq x y z
N MET A 1 -8.90 4.75 -19.47
CA MET A 1 -9.21 4.84 -18.03
C MET A 1 -8.03 4.23 -17.28
N PRO A 2 -7.56 4.79 -16.15
CA PRO A 2 -6.23 4.48 -15.61
C PRO A 2 -6.13 2.99 -15.27
N VAL A 3 -5.05 2.36 -15.75
CA VAL A 3 -4.82 0.91 -15.77
C VAL A 3 -4.67 0.29 -14.37
N GLU A 4 -4.63 1.08 -13.32
CA GLU A 4 -4.37 0.62 -11.95
C GLU A 4 -5.61 0.57 -11.05
N GLY A 5 -6.73 1.19 -11.45
CA GLY A 5 -7.94 1.26 -10.61
C GLY A 5 -7.89 2.41 -9.58
N VAL A 6 -8.84 2.42 -8.63
CA VAL A 6 -8.91 3.43 -7.55
C VAL A 6 -8.03 2.96 -6.39
N ALA A 7 -6.94 3.67 -6.14
CA ALA A 7 -6.10 3.42 -4.97
C ALA A 7 -6.84 3.80 -3.68
N SER A 8 -6.83 2.90 -2.71
CA SER A 8 -7.29 3.16 -1.36
C SER A 8 -6.06 3.39 -0.46
N TYR A 9 -6.08 4.46 0.31
CA TYR A 9 -4.96 4.88 1.15
C TYR A 9 -5.22 4.50 2.62
N TYR A 10 -4.14 4.15 3.31
CA TYR A 10 -4.11 3.89 4.74
C TYR A 10 -3.16 4.87 5.42
N THR A 11 -3.59 5.34 6.60
CA THR A 11 -2.73 6.04 7.54
C THR A 11 -2.02 5.02 8.42
N VAL A 12 -0.68 5.09 8.46
CA VAL A 12 0.15 4.19 9.25
C VAL A 12 0.42 4.86 10.60
N VAL A 13 0.20 4.15 11.70
CA VAL A 13 0.51 4.62 13.06
C VAL A 13 1.46 3.62 13.71
N VAL A 14 2.66 4.07 14.06
CA VAL A 14 3.71 3.25 14.69
C VAL A 14 4.35 4.05 15.82
N ASP A 15 4.48 3.46 17.01
CA ASP A 15 5.11 4.09 18.19
C ASP A 15 4.59 5.51 18.51
N GLY A 16 3.29 5.75 18.28
CA GLY A 16 2.65 7.05 18.49
C GLY A 16 2.92 8.09 17.39
N GLN A 17 3.69 7.74 16.35
CA GLN A 17 3.88 8.56 15.16
C GLN A 17 2.84 8.20 14.10
N THR A 18 2.16 9.22 13.58
CA THR A 18 1.15 9.07 12.52
C THR A 18 1.74 9.51 11.19
N ASN A 19 1.78 8.60 10.23
CA ASN A 19 2.16 8.88 8.85
C ASN A 19 0.91 8.76 7.95
N PRO A 20 0.22 9.89 7.67
CA PRO A 20 -0.98 9.90 6.84
C PRO A 20 -0.64 9.52 5.40
N ASP A 21 -1.54 8.75 4.79
CA ASP A 21 -1.42 8.28 3.41
C ASP A 21 -0.16 7.45 3.13
N ALA A 22 0.53 6.94 4.14
CA ALA A 22 1.83 6.28 4.02
C ALA A 22 1.78 4.87 3.40
N ALA A 23 0.58 4.31 3.23
CA ALA A 23 0.38 3.06 2.55
C ALA A 23 -0.84 3.12 1.62
N TRP A 24 -0.83 2.34 0.54
CA TRP A 24 -1.97 2.24 -0.36
C TRP A 24 -2.07 0.83 -0.95
N TYR A 25 -3.27 0.50 -1.40
CA TYR A 25 -3.57 -0.75 -2.07
C TYR A 25 -4.64 -0.55 -3.13
N TYR A 26 -4.69 -1.49 -4.08
CA TYR A 26 -5.71 -1.51 -5.13
C TYR A 26 -6.68 -2.67 -4.83
N PRO A 27 -7.92 -2.38 -4.39
CA PRO A 27 -8.91 -3.42 -4.08
C PRO A 27 -9.37 -4.18 -5.33
N ASP A 28 -9.44 -3.49 -6.48
CA ASP A 28 -9.76 -4.04 -7.78
C ASP A 28 -8.67 -3.63 -8.78
N PRO A 29 -7.51 -4.31 -8.79
CA PRO A 29 -6.47 -4.05 -9.77
C PRO A 29 -6.89 -4.65 -11.11
N SER A 30 -6.50 -3.98 -12.20
CA SER A 30 -6.74 -4.50 -13.54
C SER A 30 -6.06 -5.87 -13.75
N PRO A 31 -6.50 -6.67 -14.73
CA PRO A 31 -5.87 -7.97 -15.02
C PRO A 31 -4.36 -7.88 -15.28
N ALA A 32 -3.88 -6.76 -15.83
CA ALA A 32 -2.47 -6.50 -16.08
C ALA A 32 -1.65 -6.22 -14.81
N ALA A 33 -2.33 -5.87 -13.71
CA ALA A 33 -1.77 -5.61 -12.39
C ALA A 33 -2.24 -6.66 -11.36
N SER A 34 -2.63 -7.86 -11.81
CA SER A 34 -3.08 -8.94 -10.92
C SER A 34 -2.03 -9.33 -9.89
N ASP A 35 -0.75 -9.14 -10.20
CA ASP A 35 0.37 -9.46 -9.31
C ASP A 35 0.42 -8.57 -8.06
N ILE A 36 -0.19 -7.38 -8.08
CA ILE A 36 -0.29 -6.49 -6.91
C ILE A 36 -1.63 -6.63 -6.18
N LYS A 37 -2.48 -7.58 -6.61
CA LYS A 37 -3.77 -7.86 -5.95
C LYS A 37 -3.52 -8.41 -4.56
N ASN A 38 -4.14 -7.77 -3.56
CA ASN A 38 -3.94 -8.04 -2.12
C ASN A 38 -2.57 -7.61 -1.57
N HIS A 39 -1.79 -6.82 -2.30
CA HIS A 39 -0.57 -6.22 -1.78
C HIS A 39 -0.82 -4.80 -1.29
N VAL A 40 -0.14 -4.44 -0.21
CA VAL A 40 -0.11 -3.08 0.33
C VAL A 40 1.28 -2.50 0.03
N ALA A 41 1.30 -1.38 -0.69
CA ALA A 41 2.50 -0.62 -0.95
C ALA A 41 2.69 0.42 0.17
N PHE A 42 3.95 0.68 0.52
CA PHE A 42 4.33 1.68 1.51
C PHE A 42 5.28 2.70 0.87
N TRP A 43 5.14 3.98 1.23
CA TRP A 43 6.02 5.04 0.72
C TRP A 43 6.31 6.09 1.77
N ARG A 44 7.39 6.85 1.51
CA ARG A 44 7.87 8.01 2.26
C ARG A 44 7.93 7.81 3.78
N GLY A 45 9.10 7.39 4.24
CA GLY A 45 9.42 7.32 5.67
C GLY A 45 8.96 6.03 6.35
N VAL A 46 8.46 5.05 5.60
CA VAL A 46 8.21 3.70 6.08
C VAL A 46 9.40 2.82 5.75
N THR A 47 10.06 2.29 6.78
CA THR A 47 11.06 1.21 6.67
C THR A 47 10.41 -0.06 7.16
N ILE A 48 10.45 -1.12 6.34
CA ILE A 48 9.89 -2.42 6.68
C ILE A 48 11.04 -3.26 7.22
N GLU A 49 11.06 -3.49 8.54
CA GLU A 49 12.06 -4.31 9.21
C GLU A 49 11.41 -5.63 9.64
N GLY A 50 11.82 -6.73 8.99
CA GLY A 50 11.25 -8.06 9.22
C GLY A 50 11.06 -8.78 7.89
N GLN A 51 11.91 -9.76 7.63
CA GLN A 51 11.64 -10.73 6.58
C GLN A 51 10.43 -11.58 7.02
N PRO A 52 9.40 -11.78 6.19
CA PRO A 52 8.36 -12.74 6.52
C PRO A 52 9.03 -14.12 6.62
N SER A 53 9.11 -14.66 7.83
CA SER A 53 9.54 -16.02 8.12
C SER A 53 8.42 -17.01 7.85
#